data_AF-A0AAD7DJE7-F1
#
_entry.id   AF-A0AAD7DJE7-F1
#
_cell.length_a   1.000
_cell.length_b   1.000
_cell.length_c   1.000
_cell.angle_alpha   90.00
_cell.angle_beta   90.00
_cell.angle_gamma   90.00
#
_symmetry.space_group_name_H-M   'P 1'
#
loop_
_entity.id
_entity.type
_entity.pdbx_description
1 polymer ?
#
loop_
_entity_poly.entity_id
_entity_poly.type
_entity_poly.pdbx_seq_one_letter_code
_entity_poly.pdbx_strand_id
1 'polypeptide(L)'
;MSFPSQFTPASGPNDPPIPQLTPQQYAFAIQQYHYQQQLQMAPPPQPPQLPFPASVIDPALDSPQVPTTDQRLELLEGEIEQLKSQKRGTSSPDAGLPKRRRKNPKPSPHILKKATGLSTKQMEVRTSLMKKVKSELKNLTGRANNDDSASDSDDSDAPNISPTLPFAFAANIDDPVNVKVIDRAVHLVWTEQHDPRAETFSLPHRDIKFTREDLAKFAKTIFRGWKRTWKAETDPALAKKKAETESKSRQEMRRKEGRTARACDGSAMSCDASGKKRMGMKPYVAGVVPVALSLPP
;
A
#
# COMPACT_ATOMS: atom_id res chain seq x y z
N MET A 1 58.82 24.34 -15.77
CA MET A 1 57.37 24.23 -16.03
C MET A 1 57.06 22.76 -16.22
N SER A 2 56.56 22.11 -15.17
CA SER A 2 56.26 20.67 -15.18
C SER A 2 54.80 20.46 -15.52
N PHE A 3 54.53 19.65 -16.53
CA PHE A 3 53.17 19.22 -16.88
C PHE A 3 52.69 18.14 -15.90
N PRO A 4 51.42 18.17 -15.47
CA PRO A 4 50.88 17.15 -14.60
C PRO A 4 50.79 15.81 -15.34
N SER A 5 51.35 14.80 -14.69
CA SER A 5 51.38 13.40 -15.11
C SER A 5 49.97 12.88 -15.33
N GLN A 6 49.71 12.27 -16.49
CA GLN A 6 48.41 11.71 -16.83
C GLN A 6 48.11 10.52 -15.92
N PHE A 7 46.99 10.61 -15.22
CA PHE A 7 46.45 9.55 -14.39
C PHE A 7 45.77 8.52 -15.31
N THR A 8 46.41 7.38 -15.54
CA THR A 8 45.77 6.23 -16.16
C THR A 8 45.03 5.45 -15.05
N PRO A 9 43.69 5.38 -15.07
CA PRO A 9 42.98 4.52 -14.13
C PRO A 9 43.33 3.06 -14.45
N ALA A 10 43.81 2.34 -13.44
CA ALA A 10 44.04 0.91 -13.52
C ALA A 10 42.68 0.20 -13.72
N SER A 11 42.37 -0.22 -14.95
CA SER A 11 41.25 -1.12 -15.22
C SER A 11 41.44 -2.41 -14.44
N GLY A 12 40.41 -2.82 -13.70
CA GLY A 12 40.44 -4.05 -12.92
C GLY A 12 40.47 -5.28 -13.85
N PRO A 13 40.99 -6.43 -13.38
CA PRO A 13 41.14 -7.65 -14.18
C PRO A 13 39.83 -8.33 -14.61
N ASN A 14 38.67 -7.70 -14.40
CA ASN A 14 37.35 -8.24 -14.72
C ASN A 14 36.45 -7.27 -15.51
N ASP A 15 36.97 -6.13 -15.97
CA ASP A 15 36.18 -5.26 -16.83
C ASP A 15 36.10 -5.89 -18.24
N PRO A 16 34.87 -6.14 -18.76
CA PRO A 16 34.72 -6.65 -20.12
C PRO A 16 35.37 -5.66 -21.09
N PRO A 17 36.09 -6.15 -22.12
CA PRO A 17 36.78 -5.28 -23.06
C PRO A 17 35.79 -4.30 -23.67
N ILE A 18 36.07 -3.01 -23.52
CA ILE A 18 35.26 -1.94 -24.13
C ILE A 18 35.24 -2.23 -25.64
N PRO A 19 34.06 -2.43 -26.25
CA PRO A 19 33.97 -2.73 -27.66
C PRO A 19 34.53 -1.54 -28.44
N GLN A 20 35.65 -1.75 -29.12
CA GLN A 20 36.24 -0.75 -29.99
C GLN A 20 35.35 -0.60 -31.22
N LEU A 21 34.53 0.44 -31.23
CA LEU A 21 33.72 0.82 -32.38
C LEU A 21 34.64 1.23 -33.53
N THR A 22 34.40 0.69 -34.72
CA THR A 22 35.13 1.15 -35.91
C THR A 22 34.74 2.60 -36.23
N PRO A 23 35.58 3.36 -36.96
CA PRO A 23 35.24 4.72 -37.37
C PRO A 23 33.89 4.82 -38.10
N GLN A 24 33.51 3.78 -38.86
CA GLN A 24 32.19 3.70 -39.50
C GLN A 24 31.05 3.54 -38.50
N GLN A 25 31.20 2.67 -37.49
CA GLN A 25 30.18 2.48 -36.46
C GLN A 25 30.00 3.76 -35.63
N TYR A 26 31.10 4.48 -35.39
CA TYR A 26 31.05 5.77 -34.70
C TYR A 26 30.29 6.83 -35.52
N ALA A 27 30.57 6.94 -36.83
CA ALA A 27 29.85 7.84 -37.72
C ALA A 27 28.34 7.52 -37.77
N PHE A 28 27.98 6.24 -37.81
CA PHE A 28 26.58 5.81 -37.79
C PHE A 28 25.89 6.15 -36.46
N ALA A 29 26.55 5.93 -35.32
CA ALA A 29 26.02 6.27 -34.01
C ALA A 29 25.76 7.79 -33.87
N ILE A 30 26.68 8.63 -34.37
CA ILE A 30 26.49 10.08 -34.41
C ILE A 30 25.28 10.44 -35.28
N GLN A 31 25.16 9.84 -36.47
CA GLN A 31 24.03 10.12 -37.36
C GLN A 31 22.68 9.76 -36.72
N GLN A 32 22.60 8.61 -36.04
CA GLN A 32 21.42 8.18 -35.29
C GLN A 32 21.07 9.15 -34.16
N TYR A 33 22.07 9.61 -33.41
CA TYR A 33 21.87 10.59 -32.34
C TYR A 33 21.29 11.92 -32.86
N HIS A 34 21.83 12.43 -33.97
CA HIS A 34 21.31 13.66 -34.60
C HIS A 34 19.87 13.49 -35.12
N TYR A 35 19.54 12.32 -35.67
CA TYR A 35 18.17 12.03 -36.11
C TYR A 35 17.18 12.01 -34.95
N GLN A 36 17.54 11.41 -33.81
CA GLN A 36 16.71 11.43 -32.60
C GLN A 36 16.48 12.85 -32.06
N GLN A 37 17.51 13.70 -32.08
CA GLN A 37 17.38 15.11 -31.70
C GLN A 37 16.38 15.86 -32.59
N GLN A 38 16.40 15.61 -33.91
CA GLN A 38 15.44 16.24 -34.83
C GLN A 38 13.99 15.85 -34.56
N LEU A 39 13.74 14.58 -34.18
CA LEU A 39 12.40 14.12 -33.82
C LEU A 39 11.86 14.77 -32.53
N GLN A 40 12.73 15.17 -31.61
CA GLN A 40 12.33 15.84 -30.37
C GLN A 40 12.04 17.34 -30.58
N MET A 41 12.64 17.97 -31.60
CA MET A 41 12.42 19.39 -31.90
C MET A 41 11.26 19.64 -32.88
N ALA A 42 10.69 18.59 -33.47
CA ALA A 42 9.52 18.73 -34.31
C ALA A 42 8.33 19.24 -33.46
N PRO A 43 7.76 20.43 -33.76
CA PRO A 43 6.62 20.93 -33.04
C PRO A 43 5.46 19.94 -33.17
N PRO A 44 4.71 19.68 -32.08
CA PRO A 44 3.59 18.74 -32.12
C PRO A 44 2.62 19.18 -33.22
N PRO A 45 2.14 18.23 -34.07
CA PRO A 45 1.21 18.56 -35.14
C PRO A 45 -0.01 19.27 -34.53
N GLN A 46 -0.25 20.51 -34.95
CA GLN A 46 -1.41 21.25 -34.48
C GLN A 46 -2.67 20.46 -34.87
N PRO A 47 -3.59 20.21 -33.92
CA PRO A 47 -4.83 19.53 -34.24
C PRO A 47 -5.60 20.37 -35.28
N PRO A 48 -6.24 19.72 -36.27
CA PRO A 48 -7.06 20.42 -37.25
C PRO A 48 -8.13 21.23 -36.52
N GLN A 49 -8.11 22.56 -36.71
CA GLN A 49 -9.12 23.44 -36.14
C GLN A 49 -10.45 23.14 -36.82
N LEU A 50 -11.36 22.49 -36.09
CA LEU A 50 -12.73 22.31 -36.52
C LEU A 50 -13.45 23.67 -36.46
N PRO A 51 -14.23 24.04 -37.49
CA PRO A 51 -15.04 25.25 -37.46
C PRO A 51 -16.11 25.12 -36.38
N PHE A 52 -16.03 25.95 -35.35
CA PHE A 52 -17.07 26.05 -34.33
C PHE A 52 -18.32 26.69 -34.95
N PRO A 53 -19.51 26.07 -34.82
CA PRO A 53 -20.75 26.72 -35.20
C PRO A 53 -21.03 27.88 -34.24
N ALA A 54 -21.38 29.04 -34.80
CA ALA A 54 -21.80 30.22 -34.04
C ALA A 54 -23.08 29.89 -33.27
N SER A 55 -22.98 29.75 -31.95
CA SER A 55 -24.14 29.66 -31.07
C SER A 55 -24.84 31.02 -31.01
N VAL A 56 -26.03 31.07 -31.61
CA VAL A 56 -27.02 32.13 -31.41
C VAL A 56 -27.46 32.08 -29.96
N ILE A 57 -27.12 33.10 -29.19
CA ILE A 57 -27.52 33.27 -27.79
C ILE A 57 -28.87 33.98 -27.79
N ASP A 58 -29.89 33.30 -27.27
CA ASP A 58 -31.24 33.81 -27.05
C ASP A 58 -31.27 34.56 -25.70
N PRO A 59 -31.56 35.87 -25.64
CA PRO A 59 -31.49 36.65 -24.40
C PRO A 59 -32.87 36.73 -23.72
N ALA A 60 -33.39 35.62 -23.22
CA ALA A 60 -34.64 35.63 -22.46
C ALA A 60 -34.78 34.41 -21.54
N LEU A 61 -33.94 34.30 -20.52
CA LEU A 61 -34.19 33.37 -19.41
C LEU A 61 -33.91 34.10 -18.09
N ASP A 62 -35.01 34.56 -17.53
CA ASP A 62 -35.18 35.14 -16.21
C ASP A 62 -34.53 34.20 -15.17
N SER A 63 -33.40 34.64 -14.59
CA SER A 63 -32.66 33.85 -13.62
C SER A 63 -33.23 34.12 -12.23
N PRO A 64 -33.66 33.09 -11.48
CA PRO A 64 -34.06 33.28 -10.09
C PRO A 64 -32.85 33.79 -9.30
N GLN A 65 -33.04 34.89 -8.55
CA GLN A 65 -32.03 35.48 -7.66
C GLN A 65 -31.37 34.39 -6.81
N VAL A 66 -30.16 34.00 -7.19
CA VAL A 66 -29.30 33.18 -6.35
C VAL A 66 -28.83 34.10 -5.22
N PRO A 67 -29.13 33.80 -3.95
CA PRO A 67 -28.65 34.62 -2.84
C PRO A 67 -27.13 34.67 -2.90
N THR A 68 -26.61 35.89 -2.85
CA THR A 68 -25.18 36.21 -2.93
C THR A 68 -24.42 35.34 -1.92
N THR A 69 -23.22 34.90 -2.28
CA THR A 69 -22.38 34.00 -1.47
C THR A 69 -22.26 34.42 -0.01
N ASP A 70 -22.30 35.72 0.24
CA ASP A 70 -22.16 36.31 1.58
C ASP A 70 -23.39 36.05 2.46
N GLN A 71 -24.61 36.08 1.89
CA GLN A 71 -25.84 35.71 2.62
C GLN A 71 -25.86 34.23 3.01
N ARG A 72 -25.24 33.37 2.19
CA ARG A 72 -25.13 31.94 2.47
C ARG A 72 -24.13 31.65 3.59
N LEU A 73 -23.06 32.42 3.69
CA LEU A 73 -22.09 32.29 4.78
C LEU A 73 -22.66 32.74 6.12
N GLU A 74 -23.39 33.86 6.15
CA GLU A 74 -24.02 34.38 7.37
C GLU A 74 -25.07 33.40 7.93
N LEU A 75 -25.86 32.77 7.05
CA LEU A 75 -26.80 31.71 7.43
C LEU A 75 -26.11 30.48 8.04
N LEU A 76 -24.98 30.05 7.47
CA LEU A 76 -24.23 28.88 7.96
C LEU A 76 -23.53 29.15 9.29
N GLU A 77 -23.04 30.37 9.51
CA GLU A 77 -22.42 30.76 10.79
C GLU A 77 -23.46 30.77 11.93
N GLY A 78 -24.67 31.26 11.68
CA GLY A 78 -25.77 31.23 12.65
C GLY A 78 -26.18 29.80 13.07
N GLU A 79 -26.21 28.85 12.12
CA GLU A 79 -26.57 27.45 12.41
C GLU A 79 -25.53 26.75 13.29
N ILE A 80 -24.24 27.06 13.09
CA ILE A 80 -23.13 26.51 13.90
C ILE A 80 -23.18 27.05 15.34
N GLU A 81 -23.52 28.32 15.53
CA GLU A 81 -23.68 28.95 16.86
C GLU A 81 -24.83 28.29 17.66
N GLN A 82 -25.94 27.99 16.99
CA GLN A 82 -27.13 27.38 17.58
C GLN A 82 -26.86 25.91 18.01
N LEU A 83 -26.13 25.15 17.20
CA LEU A 83 -25.71 23.78 17.54
C LEU A 83 -24.71 23.74 18.69
N LYS A 84 -23.84 24.75 18.82
CA LYS A 84 -22.91 24.87 19.96
C LYS A 84 -23.62 25.16 21.27
N SER A 85 -24.67 25.98 21.25
CA SER A 85 -25.43 26.35 22.44
C SER A 85 -26.35 25.20 22.91
N GLN A 86 -26.98 24.45 22.00
CA GLN A 86 -27.73 23.23 22.38
C GLN A 86 -26.84 22.17 23.04
N LYS A 87 -25.58 22.03 22.62
CA LYS A 87 -24.67 21.00 23.12
C LYS A 87 -24.11 21.29 24.53
N ARG A 88 -24.26 22.51 25.04
CA ARG A 88 -23.78 22.91 26.38
C ARG A 88 -24.87 22.86 27.47
N GLY A 89 -26.13 22.61 27.12
CA GLY A 89 -27.27 22.76 28.03
C GLY A 89 -27.73 21.52 28.80
N THR A 90 -27.09 20.35 28.70
CA THR A 90 -27.55 19.12 29.39
C THR A 90 -26.67 18.74 30.57
N SER A 91 -26.47 19.67 31.51
CA SER A 91 -26.02 19.36 32.87
C SER A 91 -27.24 19.17 33.76
N SER A 92 -27.82 17.97 33.76
CA SER A 92 -28.75 17.54 34.82
C SER A 92 -27.91 17.22 36.05
N PRO A 93 -28.09 17.93 37.17
CA PRO A 93 -27.55 17.48 38.45
C PRO A 93 -28.46 16.38 39.00
N ASP A 94 -27.86 15.52 39.81
CA ASP A 94 -28.55 14.75 40.85
C ASP A 94 -29.44 13.55 40.44
N ALA A 95 -28.83 12.37 40.44
CA ALA A 95 -29.40 11.16 41.05
C ALA A 95 -28.33 10.05 40.98
N GLY A 96 -27.79 9.69 42.15
CA GLY A 96 -26.83 8.60 42.34
C GLY A 96 -27.42 7.22 42.03
N LEU A 97 -27.60 6.90 40.76
CA LEU A 97 -27.95 5.55 40.32
C LEU A 97 -26.69 4.67 40.27
N PRO A 98 -26.76 3.42 40.77
CA PRO A 98 -25.63 2.50 40.76
C PRO A 98 -25.13 2.34 39.32
N LYS A 99 -23.82 2.56 39.12
CA LYS A 99 -23.09 2.37 37.87
C LYS A 99 -23.42 0.99 37.31
N ARG A 100 -24.46 0.93 36.50
CA ARG A 100 -24.89 -0.25 35.75
C ARG A 100 -23.68 -0.60 34.89
N ARG A 101 -22.95 -1.65 35.29
CA ARG A 101 -21.83 -2.21 34.51
C ARG A 101 -22.38 -2.45 33.11
N ARG A 102 -22.13 -1.52 32.20
CA ARG A 102 -22.45 -1.68 30.78
C ARG A 102 -21.70 -2.94 30.39
N LYS A 103 -22.45 -4.03 30.18
CA LYS A 103 -21.92 -5.24 29.55
C LYS A 103 -21.34 -4.73 28.24
N ASN A 104 -20.00 -4.67 28.16
CA ASN A 104 -19.32 -4.33 26.93
C ASN A 104 -19.96 -5.22 25.86
N PRO A 105 -20.63 -4.63 24.84
CA PRO A 105 -21.16 -5.43 23.76
C PRO A 105 -19.98 -6.26 23.26
N LYS A 106 -20.15 -7.59 23.28
CA LYS A 106 -19.12 -8.51 22.77
C LYS A 106 -18.68 -7.94 21.43
N PRO A 107 -17.36 -7.72 21.21
CA PRO A 107 -16.90 -7.20 19.94
C PRO A 107 -17.51 -8.10 18.87
N SER A 108 -18.39 -7.52 18.03
CA SER A 108 -18.88 -8.22 16.86
C SER A 108 -17.63 -8.75 16.14
N PRO A 109 -17.59 -10.02 15.71
CA PRO A 109 -16.43 -10.62 15.03
C PRO A 109 -16.23 -10.06 13.61
N HIS A 110 -16.51 -8.77 13.44
CA HIS A 110 -16.72 -8.09 12.19
C HIS A 110 -16.36 -6.64 12.43
N ILE A 111 -15.27 -6.15 11.82
CA ILE A 111 -15.02 -4.72 11.50
C ILE A 111 -13.73 -4.58 10.67
N LEU A 112 -12.91 -5.62 10.54
CA LEU A 112 -12.08 -5.77 9.35
C LEU A 112 -12.54 -7.07 8.72
N LYS A 113 -13.33 -6.97 7.65
CA LYS A 113 -13.63 -8.11 6.79
C LYS A 113 -12.28 -8.67 6.33
N LYS A 114 -11.76 -9.66 7.09
CA LYS A 114 -10.88 -10.69 6.54
C LYS A 114 -11.52 -11.06 5.21
N ALA A 115 -10.76 -11.20 4.15
CA ALA A 115 -11.33 -11.58 2.89
C ALA A 115 -11.93 -12.99 3.05
N THR A 116 -13.21 -13.01 3.46
CA THR A 116 -13.92 -14.16 4.02
C THR A 116 -14.22 -15.07 2.84
N GLY A 117 -13.31 -16.00 2.58
CA GLY A 117 -13.40 -16.90 1.44
C GLY A 117 -12.06 -17.27 0.82
N LEU A 118 -10.96 -16.59 1.16
CA LEU A 118 -9.64 -17.01 0.69
C LEU A 118 -9.09 -18.15 1.55
N SER A 119 -8.69 -19.23 0.90
CA SER A 119 -7.89 -20.30 1.50
C SER A 119 -6.58 -19.76 2.05
N THR A 120 -6.00 -20.42 3.06
CA THR A 120 -4.69 -20.07 3.63
C THR A 120 -3.62 -19.90 2.55
N LYS A 121 -3.59 -20.83 1.58
CA LYS A 121 -2.68 -20.76 0.42
C LYS A 121 -2.89 -19.48 -0.40
N GLN A 122 -4.15 -19.10 -0.67
CA GLN A 122 -4.45 -17.89 -1.42
C GLN A 122 -4.08 -16.62 -0.64
N MET A 123 -4.16 -16.64 0.69
CA MET A 123 -3.68 -15.52 1.51
C MET A 123 -2.16 -15.37 1.46
N GLU A 124 -1.40 -16.47 1.44
CA GLU A 124 0.05 -16.45 1.28
C GLU A 124 0.45 -15.87 -0.07
N VAL A 125 -0.17 -16.36 -1.16
CA VAL A 125 0.04 -15.83 -2.52
C VAL A 125 -0.30 -14.34 -2.57
N ARG A 126 -1.47 -13.95 -2.04
CA ARG A 126 -1.89 -12.54 -1.98
C ARG A 126 -0.87 -11.67 -1.25
N THR A 127 -0.35 -12.13 -0.13
CA THR A 127 0.62 -11.38 0.67
C THR A 127 1.93 -11.23 -0.09
N SER A 128 2.39 -12.28 -0.77
CA SER A 128 3.59 -12.24 -1.61
C SER A 128 3.41 -11.29 -2.81
N LEU A 129 2.30 -11.39 -3.53
CA LEU A 129 1.97 -10.48 -4.65
C LEU A 129 1.85 -9.02 -4.20
N MET A 130 1.22 -8.75 -3.06
CA MET A 130 1.15 -7.39 -2.51
C MET A 130 2.54 -6.82 -2.19
N LYS A 131 3.47 -7.65 -1.68
CA LYS A 131 4.86 -7.23 -1.46
C LYS A 131 5.56 -6.89 -2.78
N LYS A 132 5.38 -7.72 -3.81
CA LYS A 132 5.96 -7.46 -5.14
C LYS A 132 5.40 -6.20 -5.79
N VAL A 133 4.08 -6.02 -5.79
CA VAL A 133 3.45 -4.77 -6.28
C VAL A 133 3.94 -3.54 -5.50
N LYS A 134 4.13 -3.67 -4.18
CA LYS A 134 4.71 -2.59 -3.36
C LYS A 134 6.16 -2.29 -3.80
N SER A 135 6.97 -3.31 -4.05
CA SER A 135 8.35 -3.18 -4.54
C SER A 135 8.38 -2.46 -5.88
N GLU A 136 7.60 -2.91 -6.86
CA GLU A 136 7.54 -2.29 -8.20
C GLU A 136 7.05 -0.85 -8.15
N LEU A 137 6.05 -0.54 -7.32
CA LEU A 137 5.63 0.84 -7.11
C LEU A 137 6.75 1.71 -6.51
N LYS A 138 7.61 1.16 -5.63
CA LYS A 138 8.74 1.92 -5.07
C LYS A 138 9.79 2.17 -6.14
N ASN A 139 10.15 1.13 -6.89
CA ASN A 139 11.10 1.20 -8.00
C ASN A 139 10.67 2.27 -9.02
N LEU A 140 9.39 2.24 -9.43
CA LEU A 140 8.86 3.19 -10.40
C LEU A 140 8.75 4.63 -9.88
N THR A 141 8.56 4.84 -8.57
CA THR A 141 8.38 6.19 -8.00
C THR A 141 9.66 6.80 -7.46
N GLY A 142 10.76 6.04 -7.41
CA GLY A 142 12.02 6.46 -6.81
C GLY A 142 11.89 6.78 -5.32
N ARG A 143 10.81 6.34 -4.67
CA ARG A 143 10.59 6.61 -3.26
C ARG A 143 11.56 5.76 -2.46
N ALA A 144 12.55 6.42 -1.85
CA ALA A 144 13.56 5.76 -1.02
C ALA A 144 12.93 4.78 -0.04
N ASN A 145 13.62 3.67 0.23
CA ASN A 145 13.22 2.60 1.13
C ASN A 145 13.18 3.02 2.62
N ASN A 146 12.69 4.22 2.94
CA ASN A 146 12.47 4.69 4.31
C ASN A 146 11.33 3.93 5.04
N ASP A 147 10.96 2.74 4.57
CA ASP A 147 10.19 1.82 5.41
C ASP A 147 11.15 1.33 6.49
N ASP A 148 10.92 1.72 7.74
CA ASP A 148 11.54 1.17 8.96
C ASP A 148 11.35 -0.36 9.15
N SER A 149 10.89 -1.07 8.12
CA SER A 149 10.97 -2.51 8.05
C SER A 149 12.41 -2.87 7.69
N ALA A 150 13.24 -2.97 8.73
CA ALA A 150 14.49 -3.73 8.72
C ALA A 150 14.19 -5.21 8.41
N SER A 151 13.75 -5.47 7.18
CA SER A 151 13.63 -6.80 6.62
C SER A 151 15.00 -7.13 6.09
N ASP A 152 15.65 -8.04 6.81
CA ASP A 152 16.95 -8.69 6.58
C ASP A 152 16.97 -9.49 5.25
N SER A 153 16.58 -8.84 4.16
CA SER A 153 16.55 -9.42 2.82
C SER A 153 17.81 -8.97 2.10
N ASP A 154 18.90 -9.67 2.42
CA ASP A 154 20.28 -9.48 1.97
C ASP A 154 20.48 -9.99 0.52
N ASP A 155 19.64 -9.51 -0.39
CA ASP A 155 19.63 -9.95 -1.79
C ASP A 155 19.29 -8.74 -2.68
N SER A 156 20.15 -7.72 -2.63
CA SER A 156 20.07 -6.56 -3.52
C SER A 156 20.89 -6.84 -4.78
N ASP A 157 20.30 -7.65 -5.66
CA ASP A 157 20.59 -7.61 -7.09
C ASP A 157 20.47 -6.15 -7.57
N ALA A 158 21.42 -5.71 -8.39
CA ALA A 158 21.58 -4.30 -8.77
C ALA A 158 20.24 -3.63 -9.16
N PRO A 159 20.01 -2.35 -8.80
CA PRO A 159 18.76 -1.69 -9.08
C PRO A 159 18.57 -1.66 -10.60
N ASN A 160 17.62 -2.46 -11.09
CA ASN A 160 17.18 -2.37 -12.47
C ASN A 160 16.58 -0.96 -12.61
N ILE A 161 17.34 -0.04 -13.22
CA ILE A 161 17.06 1.40 -13.29
C ILE A 161 15.90 1.59 -14.27
N SER A 162 14.71 1.16 -13.85
CA SER A 162 13.48 1.53 -14.52
C SER A 162 13.33 3.04 -14.43
N PRO A 163 12.92 3.71 -15.51
CA PRO A 163 12.76 5.15 -15.51
C PRO A 163 11.77 5.55 -14.41
N THR A 164 12.23 6.40 -13.48
CA THR A 164 11.40 6.93 -12.41
C THR A 164 10.26 7.74 -13.04
N LEU A 165 9.03 7.30 -12.80
CA LEU A 165 7.84 7.97 -13.25
C LEU A 165 7.44 9.06 -12.25
N PRO A 166 7.06 10.27 -12.71
CA PRO A 166 6.59 11.33 -11.84
C PRO A 166 5.32 10.89 -11.11
N PHE A 167 5.20 11.29 -9.85
CA PHE A 167 4.12 10.86 -8.98
C PHE A 167 3.42 12.05 -8.33
N ALA A 168 2.09 12.13 -8.49
CA ALA A 168 1.29 13.27 -8.03
C ALA A 168 0.52 12.91 -6.74
N PHE A 169 1.17 13.02 -5.57
CA PHE A 169 0.55 12.73 -4.27
C PHE A 169 -0.64 13.65 -3.93
N ALA A 170 -0.61 14.90 -4.41
CA ALA A 170 -1.69 15.86 -4.23
C ALA A 170 -2.96 15.42 -4.99
N ALA A 171 -2.80 14.94 -6.22
CA ALA A 171 -3.87 14.53 -7.12
C ALA A 171 -4.59 13.25 -6.66
N ASN A 172 -5.78 12.99 -7.19
CA ASN A 172 -6.53 11.77 -6.87
C ASN A 172 -5.84 10.51 -7.42
N ILE A 173 -6.21 9.33 -6.91
CA ILE A 173 -5.65 8.04 -7.35
C ILE A 173 -6.02 7.75 -8.80
N ASP A 174 -7.20 8.19 -9.21
CA ASP A 174 -7.71 8.04 -10.57
C ASP A 174 -7.21 9.16 -11.51
N ASP A 175 -6.25 9.98 -11.06
CA ASP A 175 -5.53 10.93 -11.91
C ASP A 175 -4.71 10.17 -12.97
N PRO A 176 -4.68 10.62 -14.23
CA PRO A 176 -4.01 9.91 -15.32
C PRO A 176 -2.51 9.65 -15.06
N VAL A 177 -1.82 10.53 -14.33
CA VAL A 177 -0.40 10.32 -13.98
C VAL A 177 -0.27 9.14 -13.02
N ASN A 178 -1.10 9.12 -11.97
CA ASN A 178 -1.08 8.08 -10.96
C ASN A 178 -1.56 6.72 -11.51
N VAL A 179 -2.57 6.73 -12.39
CA VAL A 179 -3.07 5.54 -13.09
C VAL A 179 -1.97 4.91 -13.93
N LYS A 180 -1.17 5.70 -14.68
CA LYS A 180 -0.05 5.17 -15.47
C LYS A 180 0.99 4.46 -14.60
N VAL A 181 1.33 5.01 -13.43
CA VAL A 181 2.28 4.38 -12.50
C VAL A 181 1.71 3.06 -11.96
N ILE A 182 0.44 3.06 -11.57
CA ILE A 182 -0.26 1.87 -11.07
C ILE A 182 -0.31 0.79 -12.16
N ASP A 183 -0.73 1.15 -13.36
CA ASP A 183 -0.86 0.21 -14.48
C ASP A 183 0.49 -0.38 -14.88
N ARG A 184 1.56 0.43 -14.83
CA ARG A 184 2.92 -0.05 -15.10
C ARG A 184 3.39 -1.06 -14.03
N ALA A 185 3.20 -0.76 -12.75
CA ALA A 185 3.55 -1.68 -11.66
C ALA A 185 2.78 -3.01 -11.78
N VAL A 186 1.48 -2.91 -12.06
CA VAL A 186 0.61 -4.08 -12.27
C VAL A 186 1.08 -4.91 -13.46
N HIS A 187 1.47 -4.25 -14.55
CA HIS A 187 1.95 -4.93 -15.74
C HIS A 187 3.25 -5.71 -15.47
N LEU A 188 4.22 -5.11 -14.77
CA LEU A 188 5.50 -5.77 -14.43
C LEU A 188 5.27 -7.04 -13.59
N VAL A 189 4.48 -6.94 -12.52
CA VAL A 189 4.16 -8.10 -11.68
C VAL A 189 3.35 -9.15 -12.45
N TRP A 190 2.45 -8.71 -13.34
CA TRP A 190 1.67 -9.63 -14.18
C TRP A 190 2.56 -10.41 -15.15
N THR A 191 3.50 -9.73 -15.81
CA THR A 191 4.44 -10.38 -16.75
C THR A 191 5.35 -11.34 -16.02
N GLU A 192 5.89 -10.97 -14.86
CA GLU A 192 6.72 -11.87 -14.05
C GLU A 192 5.95 -13.11 -13.57
N GLN A 193 4.67 -12.96 -13.22
CA GLN A 193 3.83 -14.08 -12.81
C GLN A 193 3.58 -15.10 -13.94
N HIS A 194 3.56 -14.63 -15.18
CA HIS A 194 3.24 -15.46 -16.35
C HIS A 194 4.47 -15.92 -17.13
N ASP A 195 5.65 -15.40 -16.81
CA ASP A 195 6.90 -15.84 -17.44
C ASP A 195 7.40 -17.13 -16.78
N PRO A 196 7.35 -18.28 -17.47
CA PRO A 196 7.83 -19.55 -16.92
C PRO A 196 9.35 -19.58 -16.73
N ARG A 197 10.10 -18.64 -17.34
CA ARG A 197 11.56 -18.56 -17.29
C ARG A 197 12.09 -17.61 -16.23
N ALA A 198 11.23 -16.83 -15.58
CA ALA A 198 11.64 -15.94 -14.50
C ALA A 198 11.96 -16.75 -13.23
N GLU A 199 13.19 -17.26 -13.12
CA GLU A 199 13.66 -18.02 -11.94
C GLU A 199 13.54 -17.20 -10.64
N THR A 200 13.69 -15.88 -10.72
CA THR A 200 13.51 -14.93 -9.62
C THR A 200 12.07 -14.82 -9.12
N PHE A 201 11.08 -15.29 -9.89
CA PHE A 201 9.68 -15.23 -9.51
C PHE A 201 9.20 -16.47 -8.75
N SER A 202 9.59 -16.55 -7.47
CA SER A 202 9.08 -17.58 -6.55
C SER A 202 7.80 -17.10 -5.85
N LEU A 203 6.65 -17.61 -6.28
CA LEU A 203 5.39 -17.50 -5.52
C LEU A 203 5.14 -18.80 -4.75
N PRO A 204 4.70 -18.71 -3.47
CA PRO A 204 4.16 -19.86 -2.77
C PRO A 204 2.85 -20.25 -3.45
N HIS A 205 2.75 -21.45 -4.04
CA HIS A 205 1.56 -21.98 -4.76
C HIS A 205 1.31 -21.36 -6.16
N ARG A 206 2.00 -21.90 -7.20
CA ARG A 206 1.88 -21.48 -8.62
C ARG A 206 0.53 -21.78 -9.28
N ASP A 207 -0.25 -22.68 -8.69
CA ASP A 207 -1.60 -23.04 -9.14
C ASP A 207 -2.62 -21.91 -8.94
N ILE A 208 -2.36 -21.02 -7.98
CA ILE A 208 -3.26 -19.91 -7.65
C ILE A 208 -2.91 -18.69 -8.50
N LYS A 209 -3.76 -18.38 -9.46
CA LYS A 209 -3.64 -17.21 -10.32
C LYS A 209 -4.55 -16.09 -9.82
N PHE A 210 -3.99 -14.89 -9.67
CA PHE A 210 -4.77 -13.67 -9.44
C PHE A 210 -5.01 -12.98 -10.77
N THR A 211 -6.06 -12.18 -10.88
CA THR A 211 -6.33 -11.41 -12.10
C THR A 211 -5.54 -10.10 -12.11
N ARG A 212 -5.36 -9.51 -13.29
CA ARG A 212 -4.74 -8.18 -13.42
C ARG A 212 -5.52 -7.11 -12.64
N GLU A 213 -6.84 -7.24 -12.55
CA GLU A 213 -7.69 -6.35 -11.76
C GLU A 213 -7.41 -6.46 -10.25
N ASP A 214 -7.11 -7.65 -9.76
CA ASP A 214 -6.76 -7.83 -8.34
C ASP A 214 -5.42 -7.19 -8.01
N LEU A 215 -4.44 -7.32 -8.89
CA LEU A 215 -3.17 -6.61 -8.77
C LEU A 215 -3.37 -5.09 -8.78
N ALA A 216 -4.26 -4.57 -9.63
CA ALA A 216 -4.61 -3.15 -9.64
C ALA A 216 -5.29 -2.70 -8.34
N LYS A 217 -6.18 -3.52 -7.76
CA LYS A 217 -6.77 -3.25 -6.43
C LYS A 217 -5.69 -3.22 -5.33
N PHE A 218 -4.69 -4.10 -5.40
CA PHE A 218 -3.55 -4.10 -4.47
C PHE A 218 -2.73 -2.82 -4.59
N ALA A 219 -2.35 -2.46 -5.82
CA ALA A 219 -1.62 -1.22 -6.11
C ALA A 219 -2.37 0.02 -5.61
N LYS A 220 -3.67 0.15 -5.91
CA LYS A 220 -4.52 1.24 -5.40
C LYS A 220 -4.57 1.26 -3.87
N THR A 221 -4.61 0.10 -3.21
CA THR A 221 -4.62 0.00 -1.74
C THR A 221 -3.32 0.51 -1.12
N ILE A 222 -2.18 0.09 -1.68
CA ILE A 222 -0.85 0.55 -1.26
C ILE A 222 -0.73 2.06 -1.47
N PHE A 223 -1.16 2.55 -2.63
CA PHE A 223 -1.19 3.97 -2.98
C PHE A 223 -2.00 4.79 -1.94
N ARG A 224 -3.21 4.33 -1.59
CA ARG A 224 -4.03 4.97 -0.53
C ARG A 224 -3.30 5.07 0.80
N GLY A 225 -2.45 4.08 1.11
CA GLY A 225 -1.58 4.10 2.28
C GLY A 225 -0.52 5.19 2.18
N TRP A 226 0.22 5.23 1.07
CA TRP A 226 1.27 6.23 0.85
C TRP A 226 0.75 7.66 0.79
N LYS A 227 -0.40 7.89 0.16
CA LYS A 227 -1.04 9.21 0.17
C LYS A 227 -1.39 9.66 1.59
N ARG A 228 -1.83 8.73 2.46
CA ARG A 228 -2.09 9.04 3.88
C ARG A 228 -0.82 9.38 4.65
N THR A 229 0.30 8.68 4.40
CA THR A 229 1.58 9.01 5.05
C THR A 229 2.10 10.37 4.58
N TRP A 230 2.08 10.62 3.27
CA TRP A 230 2.51 11.89 2.69
C TRP A 230 1.69 13.08 3.21
N LYS A 231 0.35 12.92 3.32
CA LYS A 231 -0.50 13.95 3.93
C LYS A 231 -0.13 14.22 5.39
N ALA A 232 0.19 13.18 6.15
CA ALA A 232 0.62 13.34 7.55
C ALA A 232 2.01 13.97 7.67
N GLU A 233 2.89 13.79 6.69
CA GLU A 233 4.21 14.44 6.64
C GLU A 233 4.09 15.92 6.22
N THR A 234 3.14 16.23 5.33
CA THR A 234 2.95 17.59 4.78
C THR A 234 2.11 18.49 5.70
N ASP A 235 1.14 17.92 6.43
CA ASP A 235 0.26 18.66 7.34
C ASP A 235 0.65 18.39 8.82
N PRO A 236 1.24 19.38 9.52
CA PRO A 236 1.69 19.21 10.90
C PRO A 236 0.54 18.94 11.89
N ALA A 237 -0.68 19.42 11.59
CA ALA A 237 -1.85 19.18 12.44
C ALA A 237 -2.26 17.70 12.38
N LEU A 238 -2.21 17.10 11.19
CA LEU A 238 -2.45 15.67 11.02
C LEU A 238 -1.34 14.81 11.62
N ALA A 239 -0.08 15.24 11.51
CA ALA A 239 1.06 14.58 12.15
C ALA A 239 0.85 14.44 13.67
N LYS A 240 0.48 15.55 14.34
CA LYS A 240 0.22 15.57 15.78
C LYS A 240 -0.92 14.62 16.17
N LYS A 241 -2.02 14.64 15.43
CA LYS A 241 -3.18 13.75 15.68
C LYS A 241 -2.82 12.27 15.52
N LYS A 242 -1.99 11.94 14.53
CA LYS A 242 -1.47 10.57 14.32
C LYS A 242 -0.60 10.14 15.51
N ALA A 243 0.34 10.97 15.92
CA ALA A 243 1.21 10.70 17.07
C ALA A 243 0.41 10.50 18.38
N GLU A 244 -0.61 11.33 18.62
CA GLU A 244 -1.51 11.16 19.77
C GLU A 244 -2.28 9.84 19.73
N THR A 245 -2.76 9.45 18.54
CA THR A 245 -3.49 8.19 18.33
C THR A 245 -2.58 6.98 18.56
N GLU A 246 -1.35 7.03 18.04
CA GLU A 246 -0.35 5.99 18.26
C GLU A 246 0.06 5.89 19.72
N SER A 247 0.25 7.02 20.41
CA SER A 247 0.55 7.06 21.84
C SER A 247 -0.57 6.43 22.67
N LYS A 248 -1.84 6.79 22.40
CA LYS A 248 -3.02 6.19 23.04
C LYS A 248 -3.10 4.68 22.79
N SER A 249 -2.86 4.24 21.55
CA SER A 249 -2.84 2.82 21.19
C SER A 249 -1.76 2.05 21.94
N ARG A 250 -0.54 2.59 22.02
CA ARG A 250 0.56 2.01 22.82
C ARG A 250 0.21 1.93 24.29
N GLN A 251 -0.42 2.96 24.85
CA GLN A 251 -0.88 2.95 26.24
C GLN A 251 -1.96 1.89 26.48
N GLU A 252 -2.91 1.73 25.55
CA GLU A 252 -3.94 0.69 25.64
C GLU A 252 -3.33 -0.72 25.58
N MET A 253 -2.37 -0.96 24.69
CA MET A 253 -1.63 -2.23 24.59
C MET A 253 -0.92 -2.56 25.91
N ARG A 254 -0.15 -1.62 26.47
CA ARG A 254 0.49 -1.78 27.78
C ARG A 254 -0.52 -2.08 28.90
N ARG A 255 -1.69 -1.43 28.88
CA ARG A 255 -2.76 -1.71 29.86
C ARG A 255 -3.37 -3.11 29.69
N LYS A 256 -3.47 -3.61 28.46
CA LYS A 256 -3.94 -4.99 28.19
C LYS A 256 -2.91 -6.01 28.65
N GLU A 257 -1.65 -5.83 28.30
CA GLU A 257 -0.52 -6.69 28.68
C GLU A 257 -0.36 -6.76 30.21
N GLY A 258 -0.43 -5.61 30.90
CA GLY A 258 -0.38 -5.57 32.36
C GLY A 258 -1.57 -6.24 33.04
N ARG A 259 -2.75 -6.27 32.40
CA ARG A 259 -3.92 -7.01 32.91
C ARG A 259 -3.80 -8.52 32.70
N THR A 260 -3.26 -8.96 31.57
CA THR A 260 -3.01 -10.38 31.32
C THR A 260 -1.95 -10.93 32.27
N ALA A 261 -0.90 -10.16 32.57
CA ALA A 261 0.11 -10.56 33.56
C ALA A 261 -0.48 -10.74 34.97
N ARG A 262 -1.27 -9.77 35.45
CA ARG A 262 -1.93 -9.86 36.78
C ARG A 262 -2.98 -10.96 36.88
N ALA A 263 -3.63 -11.32 35.77
CA ALA A 263 -4.58 -12.43 35.75
C ALA A 263 -3.90 -13.79 35.94
N CYS A 264 -2.61 -13.91 35.60
CA CYS A 264 -1.82 -15.11 35.84
C CYS A 264 -1.31 -15.19 37.29
N ASP A 265 -0.90 -14.07 37.89
CA ASP A 265 -0.37 -14.05 39.27
C ASP A 265 -1.43 -14.26 40.37
N GLY A 266 -2.69 -13.90 40.10
CA GLY A 266 -3.80 -14.07 41.05
C GLY A 266 -4.49 -15.44 41.00
N SER A 267 -4.15 -16.28 40.02
CA SER A 267 -4.69 -17.62 39.88
C SER A 267 -3.55 -18.59 40.19
N ALA A 268 -3.51 -19.11 41.42
CA ALA A 268 -2.66 -20.22 41.84
C ALA A 268 -3.03 -21.55 41.13
N MET A 269 -3.28 -21.50 39.82
CA MET A 269 -3.18 -22.65 38.94
C MET A 269 -1.75 -22.68 38.44
N SER A 270 -0.96 -23.58 39.03
CA SER A 270 0.32 -24.03 38.50
C SER A 270 0.22 -24.25 36.99
N CYS A 271 0.80 -23.32 36.23
CA CYS A 271 1.08 -23.49 34.83
C CYS A 271 2.52 -24.02 34.77
N ASP A 272 2.70 -25.32 35.00
CA ASP A 272 3.99 -25.95 34.74
C ASP A 272 4.42 -25.64 33.30
N ALA A 273 5.66 -25.21 33.13
CA ALA A 273 6.25 -24.67 31.90
C ALA A 273 6.25 -25.62 30.67
N SER A 274 5.56 -26.76 30.76
CA SER A 274 5.41 -27.72 29.67
C SER A 274 4.26 -27.43 28.71
N GLY A 275 3.36 -26.47 29.02
CA GLY A 275 2.29 -26.04 28.10
C GLY A 275 1.34 -27.14 27.60
N LYS A 276 1.45 -28.37 28.13
CA LYS A 276 0.56 -29.48 27.81
C LYS A 276 -0.54 -29.49 28.86
N LYS A 277 -1.67 -28.88 28.50
CA LYS A 277 -2.98 -29.24 29.08
C LYS A 277 -3.17 -30.74 28.81
N ARG A 278 -2.72 -31.60 29.73
CA ARG A 278 -3.14 -32.99 29.80
C ARG A 278 -4.62 -32.95 30.14
N MET A 279 -5.47 -32.85 29.11
CA MET A 279 -6.83 -33.35 29.20
C MET A 279 -6.69 -34.77 29.72
N GLY A 280 -7.25 -35.05 30.90
CA GLY A 280 -7.29 -36.39 31.47
C GLY A 280 -7.96 -37.32 30.48
N MET A 281 -7.14 -37.93 29.63
CA MET A 281 -7.54 -38.93 28.67
C MET A 281 -7.85 -40.15 29.52
N LYS A 282 -9.16 -40.41 29.72
CA LYS A 282 -9.61 -41.65 30.34
C LYS A 282 -8.90 -42.80 29.62
N PRO A 283 -8.26 -43.73 30.33
CA PRO A 283 -7.57 -44.84 29.69
C PRO A 283 -8.60 -45.60 28.84
N TYR A 284 -8.40 -45.53 27.53
CA TYR A 284 -9.14 -46.34 26.57
C TYR A 284 -8.60 -47.76 26.74
N VAL A 285 -9.38 -48.62 27.38
CA VAL A 285 -9.08 -50.04 27.49
C VAL A 285 -9.13 -50.59 26.07
N ALA A 286 -7.97 -50.97 25.53
CA ALA A 286 -7.86 -51.54 24.20
C ALA A 286 -8.58 -52.89 24.19
N GLY A 287 -9.79 -52.90 23.61
CA GLY A 287 -10.46 -54.13 23.21
C GLY A 287 -9.66 -54.80 22.11
N VAL A 288 -9.08 -55.95 22.43
CA VAL A 288 -8.43 -56.86 21.48
C VAL A 288 -9.49 -57.33 20.50
N VAL A 289 -9.43 -56.87 19.24
CA VAL A 289 -10.25 -57.42 18.16
C VAL A 289 -9.39 -58.43 17.40
N PRO A 290 -9.76 -59.72 17.36
CA PRO A 290 -9.05 -60.72 16.58
C PRO A 290 -9.27 -60.47 15.08
N VAL A 291 -8.17 -60.27 14.33
CA VAL A 291 -8.17 -60.15 12.87
C VAL A 291 -8.09 -61.55 12.29
N ALA A 292 -9.18 -62.00 11.67
CA ALA A 292 -9.19 -63.19 10.83
C ALA A 292 -8.59 -62.85 9.46
N LEU A 293 -7.44 -63.46 9.12
CA LEU A 293 -6.88 -63.47 7.78
C LEU A 293 -7.82 -64.26 6.85
N SER A 294 -8.36 -63.58 5.83
CA SER A 294 -8.99 -64.22 4.67
C SER A 294 -8.20 -63.83 3.43
N LEU A 295 -7.52 -64.82 2.84
CA LEU A 295 -6.89 -64.76 1.53
C LEU A 295 -7.93 -65.09 0.45
N PRO A 296 -8.03 -64.31 -0.64
CA PRO A 296 -8.81 -64.70 -1.82
C PRO A 296 -8.00 -65.59 -2.80
N PRO A 297 -8.70 -66.34 -3.67
CA PRO A 297 -8.16 -67.38 -4.55
C PRO A 297 -7.40 -66.88 -5.79
#